data_AF-A0A3B8Y706-F1
#
_entry.id   AF-A0A3B8Y706-F1
#
_cell.length_a   1.000
_cell.length_b   1.000
_cell.length_c   1.000
_cell.angle_alpha   90.00
_cell.angle_beta   90.00
_cell.angle_gamma   90.00
#
_symmetry.space_group_name_H-M   'P 1'
#
loop_
_entity.id
_entity.type
_entity.pdbx_description
1 polymer ?
#
loop_
_entity_poly.entity_id
_entity_poly.type
_entity_poly.pdbx_seq_one_letter_code
_entity_poly.pdbx_strand_id
1 'polypeptide(L)' 'EVLLVGAKLCDRLDWRQVALQKAANVVVRAKQAGGYQLFANLPNSVFNPGFFQGLSGIGYELLRLSHDDLPSVLLWN' A
#
# COMPACT_ATOMS: atom_id res chain seq x y z
N GLU A 1 -0.37 -5.07 2.30
CA GLU A 1 0.35 -6.31 2.63
C GLU A 1 -0.52 -7.42 3.22
N VAL A 2 -0.84 -7.44 4.52
CA VAL A 2 -1.41 -8.61 5.19
C VAL A 2 -2.65 -9.18 4.49
N LEU A 3 -3.58 -8.32 4.06
CA LEU A 3 -4.77 -8.74 3.33
C LEU A 3 -4.46 -9.31 1.95
N LEU A 4 -3.49 -8.73 1.24
CA LEU A 4 -3.10 -9.16 -0.10
C LEU A 4 -2.39 -10.53 -0.05
N VAL A 5 -1.45 -10.69 0.88
CA VAL A 5 -0.77 -11.97 1.09
C VAL A 5 -1.75 -13.03 1.59
N GLY A 6 -2.56 -12.69 2.59
CA GLY A 6 -3.55 -13.61 3.15
C GLY A 6 -4.57 -14.07 2.09
N ALA A 7 -4.98 -13.16 1.19
CA ALA A 7 -5.84 -13.52 0.06
C ALA A 7 -5.21 -14.60 -0.83
N LYS A 8 -3.90 -14.51 -1.10
CA LYS A 8 -3.17 -15.49 -1.91
C LYS A 8 -2.94 -16.81 -1.17
N LEU A 9 -2.46 -16.76 0.07
CA LEU A 9 -2.09 -17.96 0.83
C LEU A 9 -3.30 -18.76 1.33
N CYS A 10 -4.44 -18.09 1.57
CA CYS A 10 -5.65 -18.72 2.10
C CYS A 10 -6.77 -18.86 1.05
N ASP A 11 -6.50 -18.50 -0.21
CA ASP A 11 -7.49 -18.50 -1.31
C ASP A 11 -8.77 -17.70 -0.98
N ARG A 12 -8.58 -16.47 -0.49
CA ARG A 12 -9.64 -15.57 0.00
C ARG A 12 -9.82 -14.36 -0.89
N LEU A 13 -10.63 -14.51 -1.94
CA LEU A 13 -10.94 -13.43 -2.89
C LEU A 13 -11.59 -12.21 -2.22
N ASP A 14 -12.37 -12.41 -1.18
CA ASP A 14 -12.96 -11.34 -0.38
C ASP A 14 -11.88 -10.48 0.30
N TRP A 15 -10.77 -11.07 0.74
CA TRP A 15 -9.65 -10.32 1.32
C TRP A 15 -8.91 -9.50 0.27
N ARG A 16 -8.81 -10.00 -0.98
CA ARG A 16 -8.27 -9.23 -2.11
C ARG A 16 -9.12 -8.00 -2.38
N GLN A 17 -10.46 -8.13 -2.36
CA GLN A 17 -11.37 -7.00 -2.52
C GLN A 17 -11.21 -5.96 -1.40
N VAL A 18 -11.08 -6.41 -0.14
CA VAL A 18 -10.83 -5.49 0.98
C VAL A 18 -9.48 -4.79 0.84
N ALA A 19 -8.44 -5.48 0.37
CA ALA A 19 -7.13 -4.88 0.10
C ALA A 19 -7.23 -3.77 -0.96
N LEU A 20 -7.91 -4.04 -2.08
CA LEU A 20 -8.16 -3.06 -3.14
C LEU A 20 -8.95 -1.85 -2.63
N GLN A 21 -10.03 -2.08 -1.87
CA GLN A 21 -10.83 -1.00 -1.31
C GLN A 21 -10.03 -0.10 -0.37
N LYS A 22 -9.20 -0.69 0.50
CA LYS A 22 -8.34 0.07 1.41
C LYS A 22 -7.30 0.89 0.65
N ALA A 23 -6.68 0.31 -0.38
CA ALA A 23 -5.73 1.01 -1.23
C ALA A 23 -6.37 2.19 -1.98
N ALA A 24 -7.56 1.97 -2.57
CA ALA A 24 -8.33 3.03 -3.22
C ALA A 24 -8.65 4.17 -2.25
N ASN A 25 -9.08 3.85 -1.02
CA ASN A 25 -9.34 4.86 0.01
C ASN A 25 -8.08 5.66 0.39
N VAL A 26 -6.91 5.02 0.43
CA VAL A 26 -5.62 5.69 0.69
C VAL A 26 -5.29 6.67 -0.44
N VAL A 27 -5.47 6.28 -1.70
CA VAL A 27 -5.27 7.17 -2.86
C VAL A 27 -6.25 8.36 -2.86
N VAL A 28 -7.54 8.10 -2.60
CA VAL A 28 -8.56 9.16 -2.52
C VAL A 28 -8.21 10.17 -1.42
N ARG A 29 -7.84 9.70 -0.23
CA ARG A 29 -7.43 10.58 0.88
C ARG A 29 -6.20 11.40 0.53
N ALA A 30 -5.19 10.79 -0.08
CA ALA A 30 -3.99 11.50 -0.50
C ALA A 30 -4.31 12.61 -1.52
N LYS A 31 -5.21 12.34 -2.47
CA LYS A 31 -5.67 13.34 -3.44
C LYS A 31 -6.41 14.50 -2.77
N GLN A 32 -7.27 14.21 -1.80
CA GLN A 32 -8.01 15.24 -1.05
C GLN A 32 -7.11 16.09 -0.16
N ALA A 33 -6.10 15.46 0.46
CA ALA A 33 -5.17 16.15 1.35
C ALA A 33 -4.03 16.87 0.60
N GLY A 34 -3.79 16.55 -0.67
CA GLY A 34 -2.67 17.08 -1.46
C GLY A 34 -1.35 16.29 -1.29
N GLY A 35 -1.38 15.14 -0.64
CA GLY A 35 -0.21 14.29 -0.40
C GLY A 35 -0.52 13.12 0.55
N TYR A 36 0.39 12.15 0.60
CA TYR A 36 0.30 11.05 1.56
C TYR A 36 0.77 11.50 2.93
N GLN A 37 -0.03 11.26 3.97
CA GLN A 37 0.34 11.56 5.35
C GLN A 37 1.28 10.48 5.89
N LEU A 38 2.60 10.69 5.76
CA LEU A 38 3.61 9.71 6.18
C LEU A 38 3.90 9.73 7.68
N PHE A 39 3.82 10.91 8.31
CA PHE A 39 4.13 11.09 9.72
C PHE A 39 2.99 11.84 10.39
N ALA A 40 2.44 11.37 11.50
CA ALA A 40 1.29 12.00 12.16
C ALA A 40 1.55 13.47 12.58
N ASN A 41 2.81 13.80 12.88
CA ASN A 41 3.20 15.10 13.43
C ASN A 41 3.84 16.04 12.40
N LEU A 42 3.87 15.68 11.12
CA LEU A 42 4.44 16.50 10.06
C LEU A 42 3.41 16.78 8.95
N PRO A 43 3.55 17.86 8.18
CA PRO A 43 2.72 18.08 6.99
C PRO A 43 2.89 16.95 5.96
N ASN A 44 1.83 16.67 5.20
CA ASN A 44 1.86 15.71 4.08
C ASN A 44 2.71 16.13 2.88
N SER A 45 3.22 17.37 2.88
CA SER A 45 4.20 17.84 1.89
C SER A 45 5.62 17.32 2.15
N VAL A 46 5.87 16.70 3.31
CA VAL A 46 7.17 16.09 3.60
C VAL A 46 7.41 14.92 2.66
N PHE A 47 8.47 15.06 1.86
CA PHE A 47 8.91 14.03 0.93
C PHE A 47 9.84 13.03 1.64
N ASN A 48 9.43 11.77 1.71
CA ASN A 48 10.30 10.66 2.12
C ASN A 48 10.34 9.62 0.98
N PRO A 49 11.47 9.48 0.26
CA PRO A 49 11.59 8.51 -0.82
C PRO A 49 11.85 7.08 -0.32
N GLY A 50 12.05 6.88 0.98
CA GLY A 50 12.39 5.58 1.57
C GLY A 50 11.34 4.50 1.33
N PHE A 51 11.77 3.24 1.38
CA PHE A 51 10.92 2.12 1.00
C PHE A 51 9.92 1.74 2.10
N PHE A 52 10.40 1.38 3.30
CA PHE A 52 9.49 0.88 4.35
C PHE A 52 8.58 1.94 4.98
N GLN A 53 8.98 3.21 4.96
CA GLN A 53 8.28 4.30 5.63
C GLN A 53 8.07 5.52 4.73
N GLY A 54 8.14 5.33 3.40
CA GLY A 54 8.06 6.41 2.45
C GLY A 54 7.29 6.07 1.19
N LEU A 55 7.35 6.98 0.22
CA LEU A 55 6.53 6.97 -0.98
C LEU A 55 6.86 5.82 -1.93
N SER A 56 8.11 5.34 -1.94
CA SER A 56 8.47 4.21 -2.82
C SER A 56 7.82 2.90 -2.38
N GLY A 57 7.64 2.66 -1.07
CA GLY A 57 6.89 1.50 -0.58
C GLY A 57 5.39 1.60 -0.85
N ILE A 58 4.80 2.80 -0.72
CA ILE A 58 3.39 3.03 -1.10
C ILE A 58 3.20 2.74 -2.60
N GLY A 59 4.05 3.32 -3.45
CA GLY A 59 4.00 3.09 -4.89
C GLY A 59 4.20 1.62 -5.26
N TYR A 60 5.16 0.96 -4.63
CA TYR A 60 5.41 -0.48 -4.82
C TYR A 60 4.17 -1.32 -4.47
N GLU A 61 3.56 -1.10 -3.30
CA GLU A 61 2.37 -1.85 -2.88
C GLU A 61 1.18 -1.60 -3.82
N LEU A 62 1.01 -0.37 -4.32
CA LEU A 62 -0.02 -0.07 -5.32
C LEU A 62 0.23 -0.82 -6.64
N LEU A 63 1.49 -0.98 -7.07
CA LEU A 63 1.84 -1.80 -8.22
C LEU A 63 1.58 -3.29 -7.97
N ARG A 64 1.88 -3.81 -6.77
CA ARG A 64 1.60 -5.22 -6.41
C ARG A 64 0.13 -5.58 -6.48
N LEU A 65 -0.78 -4.63 -6.23
CA LEU A 65 -2.21 -4.88 -6.34
C LEU A 65 -2.67 -5.15 -7.77
N SER A 66 -1.94 -4.66 -8.77
CA SER A 66 -2.21 -4.87 -10.20
C SER A 66 -1.30 -5.91 -10.86
N HIS A 67 -0.23 -6.34 -10.19
CA HIS A 67 0.79 -7.23 -10.72
C HIS A 67 1.05 -8.38 -9.72
N ASP A 68 0.61 -9.59 -10.10
CA ASP A 68 0.68 -10.75 -9.21
C ASP A 68 2.10 -11.35 -9.08
N ASP A 69 3.03 -10.95 -9.95
CA ASP A 69 4.44 -11.37 -10.02
C ASP A 69 5.38 -10.57 -9.10
N LEU A 70 4.93 -9.46 -8.52
CA LEU A 70 5.74 -8.67 -7.60
C LEU A 70 5.77 -9.31 -6.19
N PRO A 71 6.95 -9.57 -5.60
CA PRO A 71 7.08 -10.33 -4.36
C PRO A 71 6.72 -9.55 -3.10
N SER A 72 6.50 -10.27 -2.00
CA SER A 72 6.31 -9.64 -0.70
C SER A 72 7.66 -9.30 -0.08
N VAL A 73 8.06 -8.04 -0.19
CA VAL A 73 9.28 -7.51 0.43
C VAL A 73 9.25 -7.46 1.96
N LEU A 74 8.08 -7.64 2.57
CA LEU A 74 7.91 -7.70 4.03
C LEU A 74 8.04 -9.13 4.59
N LEU A 75 7.98 -10.15 3.73
CA LEU A 75 8.07 -11.55 4.13
C LEU A 75 9.40 -12.22 3.78
N TRP A 76 10.25 -11.57 2.97
CA TRP A 76 11.59 -12.05 2.61
C TRP A 76 11.60 -13.55 2.25
N ASN A 77 10.68 -13.94 1.37
CA ASN A 77 10.48 -15.31 0.92
C ASN A 77 10.50 -15.45 -0.61
#